data_AF-A0A496ULM9-F1
#
_entry.id   AF-A0A496ULM9-F1
#
_cell.length_a   1.000
_cell.length_b   1.000
_cell.length_c   1.000
_cell.angle_alpha   90.00
_cell.angle_beta   90.00
_cell.angle_gamma   90.00
#
_symmetry.space_group_name_H-M   'P 1'
#
loop_
_entity.id
_entity.type
_entity.pdbx_description
1 polymer ?
#
loop_
_entity_poly.entity_id
_entity_poly.type
_entity_poly.pdbx_seq_one_letter_code
_entity_poly.pdbx_strand_id
1 'polypeptide(L)'
;MSSGQRNALSLAIFLTMNRKVSQGPSIIMLDDPVAHVDDLNILSFLDCLRELLFSCKRQVFFATASPKTANLFRKKFDYLGQDGFREFELRP
;
A
#
# COMPACT_ATOMS: atom_id res chain seq x y z
N MET A 1 -14.67 17.97 -4.34
CA MET A 1 -13.56 17.14 -3.79
C MET A 1 -12.58 16.84 -4.91
N SER A 2 -11.28 17.04 -4.66
CA SER A 2 -10.23 16.65 -5.63
C SER A 2 -10.25 15.13 -5.87
N SER A 3 -9.76 14.67 -7.03
CA SER A 3 -9.58 13.24 -7.33
C SER A 3 -8.71 12.55 -6.28
N GLY A 4 -7.62 13.19 -5.84
CA GLY A 4 -6.74 12.66 -4.79
C GLY A 4 -7.43 12.49 -3.44
N GLN A 5 -8.34 13.40 -3.07
CA GLN A 5 -9.11 13.29 -1.81
C GLN A 5 -10.12 12.13 -1.84
N ARG A 6 -10.75 11.88 -3.01
CA ARG A 6 -11.65 10.74 -3.19
C ARG A 6 -10.88 9.43 -3.11
N ASN A 7 -9.70 9.35 -3.74
CA ASN A 7 -8.84 8.17 -3.63
C ASN A 7 -8.39 7.93 -2.19
N ALA A 8 -7.92 8.97 -1.48
CA ALA A 8 -7.53 8.84 -0.08
C ALA A 8 -8.67 8.33 0.81
N LEU A 9 -9.89 8.84 0.61
CA LEU A 9 -11.08 8.37 1.32
C LEU A 9 -11.41 6.92 1.00
N SER A 10 -11.40 6.53 -0.29
CA SER A 10 -11.65 5.16 -0.72
C SER A 10 -10.62 4.19 -0.11
N LEU A 11 -9.35 4.57 -0.05
CA LEU A 11 -8.30 3.78 0.60
C LEU A 11 -8.56 3.64 2.10
N ALA A 12 -8.90 4.73 2.80
CA ALA A 12 -9.21 4.67 4.22
C ALA A 12 -10.40 3.74 4.54
N ILE A 13 -11.46 3.81 3.72
CA ILE A 13 -12.62 2.91 3.82
C ILE A 13 -12.19 1.46 3.55
N PHE A 14 -11.43 1.21 2.49
CA PHE A 14 -10.91 -0.11 2.14
C PHE A 14 -10.10 -0.73 3.28
N LEU A 15 -9.12 0.00 3.82
CA LEU A 15 -8.27 -0.49 4.92
C LEU A 15 -9.10 -0.78 6.18
N THR A 16 -10.08 0.06 6.49
CA THR A 16 -10.98 -0.13 7.64
C THR A 16 -11.85 -1.37 7.48
N MET A 17 -12.41 -1.59 6.29
CA MET A 17 -13.19 -2.79 6.00
C MET A 17 -12.31 -4.03 6.03
N ASN A 18 -11.14 -3.98 5.39
CA ASN A 18 -10.19 -5.08 5.37
C ASN A 18 -9.80 -5.49 6.80
N ARG A 19 -9.56 -4.54 7.72
CA ARG A 19 -9.30 -4.82 9.14
C ARG A 19 -10.42 -5.60 9.84
N LYS A 20 -11.68 -5.42 9.46
CA LYS A 20 -12.82 -6.13 10.07
C LYS A 20 -13.04 -7.55 9.52
N VAL A 21 -12.45 -7.87 8.37
CA VAL A 21 -12.56 -9.21 7.77
C VAL A 21 -11.69 -10.20 8.55
N SER A 22 -12.34 -11.11 9.28
CA SER A 22 -11.70 -12.13 10.13
C SER A 22 -11.56 -13.50 9.46
N GLN A 23 -12.41 -13.85 8.49
CA GLN A 23 -12.38 -15.13 7.78
C GLN A 23 -11.96 -15.02 6.30
N GLY A 24 -11.44 -13.86 5.89
CA GLY A 24 -10.95 -13.65 4.54
C GLY A 24 -9.47 -13.99 4.38
N PRO A 25 -8.96 -14.03 3.13
CA PRO A 25 -7.54 -14.18 2.87
C PRO A 25 -6.72 -13.12 3.61
N SER A 26 -5.61 -13.51 4.23
CA SER A 26 -4.67 -12.58 4.88
C SER A 26 -3.80 -11.84 3.86
N ILE A 27 -4.38 -11.45 2.72
CA ILE A 27 -3.68 -10.85 1.58
C ILE A 27 -4.41 -9.57 1.18
N ILE A 28 -3.65 -8.53 0.88
CA ILE A 28 -4.10 -7.28 0.28
C ILE A 28 -3.38 -7.12 -1.05
N MET A 29 -4.11 -6.85 -2.12
CA MET A 29 -3.54 -6.55 -3.43
C MET A 29 -4.02 -5.17 -3.86
N LEU A 30 -3.09 -4.31 -4.28
CA LEU A 30 -3.36 -2.95 -4.70
C LEU A 30 -2.72 -2.71 -6.06
N ASP A 31 -3.54 -2.30 -7.02
CA ASP A 31 -3.10 -1.94 -8.36
C ASP A 31 -3.24 -0.42 -8.55
N ASP A 32 -2.09 0.25 -8.62
CA ASP A 32 -1.90 1.70 -8.70
C ASP A 32 -2.80 2.54 -7.76
N PRO A 33 -2.81 2.25 -6.44
CA PRO A 33 -3.81 2.80 -5.51
C PRO A 33 -3.69 4.32 -5.28
N VAL A 34 -2.55 4.93 -5.60
CA VAL A 34 -2.21 6.33 -5.28
C VAL A 34 -1.97 7.19 -6.52
N ALA A 35 -2.68 6.89 -7.61
CA ALA A 35 -2.66 7.74 -8.80
C ALA A 35 -3.09 9.19 -8.44
N HIS A 36 -2.26 10.17 -8.83
CA HIS A 36 -2.50 11.61 -8.65
C HIS A 36 -2.59 12.08 -7.18
N VAL A 37 -1.87 11.45 -6.27
CA VAL A 37 -1.77 11.83 -4.84
C VAL A 37 -0.40 12.44 -4.55
N ASP A 38 -0.36 13.51 -3.74
CA ASP A 38 0.90 14.15 -3.32
C ASP A 38 1.73 13.24 -2.40
N ASP A 39 3.06 13.43 -2.38
CA ASP A 39 4.01 12.56 -1.67
C ASP A 39 3.70 12.37 -0.18
N LEU A 40 3.27 13.44 0.49
CA LEU A 40 2.93 13.39 1.91
C LEU A 40 1.79 12.40 2.17
N ASN A 41 0.76 12.45 1.34
CA ASN A 41 -0.40 11.55 1.44
C ASN A 41 -0.03 10.11 1.06
N ILE A 42 0.88 9.92 0.10
CA ILE A 42 1.44 8.59 -0.21
C ILE A 42 2.15 8.04 1.03
N LEU A 43 3.04 8.82 1.65
CA LEU A 43 3.77 8.39 2.85
C LEU A 43 2.82 8.03 4.00
N SER A 44 1.80 8.87 4.26
CA SER A 44 0.78 8.56 5.27
C SER A 44 0.01 7.27 4.96
N PHE A 45 -0.29 7.02 3.68
CA PHE A 45 -0.92 5.77 3.27
C PHE A 45 -0.01 4.55 3.48
N LEU A 46 1.29 4.67 3.17
CA LEU A 46 2.26 3.60 3.44
C LEU A 46 2.40 3.30 4.93
N ASP A 47 2.29 4.31 5.79
CA ASP A 47 2.23 4.11 7.25
C ASP A 47 0.99 3.32 7.68
N CYS A 48 -0.17 3.59 7.10
CA CYS A 48 -1.36 2.77 7.35
C CYS A 48 -1.19 1.32 6.87
N LEU A 49 -0.55 1.10 5.72
CA LEU A 49 -0.23 -0.25 5.25
C LEU A 49 0.73 -0.97 6.19
N ARG A 50 1.75 -0.27 6.70
CA ARG A 50 2.70 -0.82 7.67
C ARG A 50 1.97 -1.35 8.92
N GLU A 51 1.01 -0.59 9.44
CA GLU A 51 0.19 -1.04 10.57
C GLU A 51 -0.59 -2.32 10.26
N LEU A 52 -1.11 -2.49 9.04
CA LEU A 52 -1.81 -3.72 8.66
C LEU A 52 -0.88 -4.94 8.55
N LEU A 53 0.37 -4.75 8.12
CA LEU A 53 1.36 -5.83 8.09
C LEU A 53 1.62 -6.37 9.50
N PHE A 54 1.85 -5.49 10.48
CA PHE A 54 2.19 -5.89 11.85
C PHE A 54 0.98 -6.31 12.67
N SER A 55 -0.03 -5.46 12.73
CA SER A 55 -1.17 -5.62 13.65
C SER A 55 -2.16 -6.67 13.17
N CYS A 56 -2.27 -6.89 11.85
CA CYS A 56 -3.23 -7.81 11.26
C CYS A 56 -2.59 -9.02 10.56
N LYS A 57 -1.25 -9.15 10.57
CA LYS A 57 -0.48 -10.23 9.91
C LYS A 57 -0.93 -10.46 8.46
N ARG A 58 -1.05 -9.39 7.68
CA ARG A 58 -1.44 -9.48 6.26
C ARG A 58 -0.23 -9.36 5.35
N GLN A 59 -0.26 -10.08 4.23
CA GLN A 59 0.68 -9.91 3.12
C GLN A 59 0.15 -8.85 2.16
N VAL A 60 0.97 -7.88 1.77
CA VAL A 60 0.58 -6.81 0.85
C VAL A 60 1.33 -6.97 -0.47
N PHE A 61 0.59 -6.96 -1.58
CA PHE A 61 1.11 -6.79 -2.92
C PHE A 61 0.72 -5.40 -3.41
N PHE A 62 1.70 -4.66 -3.90
CA PHE A 62 1.54 -3.29 -4.35
C PHE A 62 2.13 -3.15 -5.74
N ALA A 63 1.29 -2.89 -6.74
CA ALA A 63 1.70 -2.57 -8.09
C ALA A 63 1.52 -1.07 -8.33
N THR A 64 2.45 -0.46 -9.05
CA THR A 64 2.36 0.94 -9.48
C THR A 64 3.13 1.15 -10.76
N ALA A 65 2.61 2.03 -11.63
CA ALA A 65 3.31 2.48 -12.82
C ALA A 65 4.29 3.63 -12.53
N SER A 66 4.27 4.19 -11.32
CA SER A 66 5.09 5.34 -10.92
C SER A 66 6.41 4.88 -10.26
N PRO A 67 7.58 5.12 -10.88
CA PRO A 67 8.88 4.79 -10.27
C PRO A 67 9.11 5.54 -8.95
N LYS A 68 8.52 6.74 -8.82
CA LYS A 68 8.59 7.54 -7.59
C LYS A 68 7.87 6.85 -6.44
N THR A 69 6.66 6.37 -6.69
CA THR A 69 5.85 5.63 -5.71
C THR A 69 6.52 4.32 -5.33
N ALA A 70 7.06 3.59 -6.32
CA ALA A 70 7.82 2.37 -6.08
C ALA A 70 9.04 2.62 -5.16
N ASN A 71 9.81 3.68 -5.42
CA ASN A 71 10.97 4.02 -4.59
C ASN A 71 10.58 4.47 -3.18
N LEU A 72 9.47 5.21 -3.01
CA LEU A 72 8.93 5.56 -1.69
C LEU A 72 8.50 4.31 -0.91
N PHE A 73 7.81 3.39 -1.58
CA PHE A 73 7.42 2.09 -1.00
C PHE A 73 8.67 1.31 -0.56
N ARG A 74 9.62 1.10 -1.46
CA ARG A 74 10.88 0.40 -1.18
C ARG A 74 11.59 0.98 0.03
N LYS A 75 11.84 2.31 0.06
CA LYS A 75 12.49 2.97 1.20
C LYS A 75 11.74 2.81 2.51
N LYS A 76 10.40 2.83 2.46
CA LYS A 76 9.57 2.70 3.67
C LYS A 76 9.62 1.29 4.24
N PHE A 77 9.72 0.26 3.39
CA PHE A 77 9.67 -1.15 3.77
C PHE A 77 11.03 -1.86 3.75
N ASP A 78 12.12 -1.16 3.44
CA ASP A 78 13.49 -1.67 3.38
C ASP A 78 13.94 -2.39 4.66
N TYR A 79 13.45 -1.94 5.82
CA TYR A 79 13.76 -2.52 7.12
C TYR A 79 13.25 -3.98 7.28
N LEU A 80 12.35 -4.45 6.42
CA LEU A 80 11.87 -5.84 6.42
C LEU A 80 12.91 -6.84 5.89
N GLY A 81 13.98 -6.36 5.24
CA GLY A 81 15.02 -7.20 4.65
C GLY A 81 14.53 -8.03 3.46
N GLN A 82 15.39 -8.90 2.92
CA GLN A 82 15.11 -9.66 1.69
C GLN A 82 14.04 -10.75 1.86
N ASP A 83 13.83 -11.23 3.09
CA ASP A 83 12.80 -12.24 3.36
C ASP A 83 11.39 -11.62 3.47
N GLY A 84 11.30 -10.36 3.93
CA GLY A 84 10.03 -9.67 4.18
C GLY A 84 9.60 -8.68 3.10
N PHE A 85 10.52 -8.25 2.22
CA PHE A 85 10.22 -7.37 1.09
C PHE A 85 10.81 -7.92 -0.21
N ARG A 86 9.99 -7.98 -1.25
CA ARG A 86 10.40 -8.38 -2.61
C ARG A 86 9.87 -7.38 -3.62
N GLU A 87 10.72 -7.07 -4.59
CA GLU A 87 10.40 -6.17 -5.71
C GLU A 87 10.51 -6.96 -7.01
N PHE A 88 9.57 -6.72 -7.93
CA PHE A 88 9.55 -7.32 -9.26
C PHE A 88 9.38 -6.21 -10.28
N GLU A 89 10.36 -6.06 -11.17
CA GLU A 89 10.26 -5.16 -12.32
C GLU A 89 9.64 -5.94 -13.49
N LEU A 90 8.39 -5.62 -13.80
CA LEU A 90 7.71 -6.21 -14.95
C LEU A 90 8.19 -5.50 -16.22
N ARG A 91 9.08 -6.15 -16.97
CA ARG A 91 9.46 -5.69 -18.31
C ARG A 91 8.39 -6.16 -19.31
N PRO A 92 7.95 -5.28 -20.22
CA PRO A 92 6.98 -5.63 -21.26
C PRO A 92 7.50 -6.68 -22.24
#